data_AF-A0A1V6C5N9-F1
#
_entry.id   AF-A0A1V6C5N9-F1
#
_cell.length_a   1.000
_cell.length_b   1.000
_cell.length_c   1.000
_cell.angle_alpha   90.00
_cell.angle_beta   90.00
_cell.angle_gamma   90.00
#
_symmetry.space_group_name_H-M   'P 1'
#
loop_
_entity.id
_entity.type
_entity.pdbx_description
1 polymer ?
#
loop_
_entity_poly.entity_id
_entity_poly.type
_entity_poly.pdbx_seq_one_letter_code
_entity_poly.pdbx_strand_id
1 'polypeptide(L)'
;MEKPAQEIKQIRPWVRYWARTFDIYLLITIIGYPFGYLIGSTFPSFVNDVLAEFVFALILVFIWVFIESFLLITWGTTPGKWLLNVTITSPTGETLFFFEAIYRSFSVWWRGLAIGFPIVSLFTLINAHGKLKREGLTSWDRDGGFVVSHKKIGVARVIVFLLIFIILGFFAKFMSEQHKINPNKPYMESEDSSRSFSAEEWFDKAKALWQNWQYTDPKKAIEYLSKGIRLKPDYASAYWNRAMAYDQLGQHQRAFEDYNQVIRLKPNDADGYTGRGVAYLNMGNITLGCSDVQKACSMGVCEAYEVAKKEGKCR
;
A
#
# COMPACT_ATOMS: atom_id res chain seq x y z
N MET A 1 -32.13 25.02 -46.26
CA MET A 1 -31.57 23.76 -45.72
C MET A 1 -30.38 24.13 -44.87
N GLU A 2 -30.58 24.20 -43.55
CA GLU A 2 -29.49 24.36 -42.60
C GLU A 2 -28.52 23.19 -42.77
N LYS A 3 -27.24 23.47 -43.03
CA LYS A 3 -26.20 22.45 -42.95
C LYS A 3 -26.29 21.83 -41.55
N PRO A 4 -26.42 20.49 -41.40
CA PRO A 4 -26.35 19.88 -40.08
C PRO A 4 -25.05 20.35 -39.44
N ALA A 5 -25.16 20.96 -38.26
CA ALA A 5 -24.02 21.50 -37.53
C ALA A 5 -22.96 20.40 -37.47
N GLN A 6 -21.86 20.62 -38.19
CA GLN A 6 -20.75 19.69 -38.25
C GLN A 6 -20.32 19.49 -36.80
N GLU A 7 -20.60 18.30 -36.24
CA GLU A 7 -20.30 17.99 -34.85
C GLU A 7 -18.80 18.13 -34.70
N ILE A 8 -18.35 19.30 -34.23
CA ILE A 8 -16.95 19.56 -34.00
C ILE A 8 -16.56 18.55 -32.94
N LYS A 9 -15.93 17.47 -33.41
CA LYS A 9 -15.34 16.36 -32.65
C LYS A 9 -14.19 16.95 -31.84
N GLN A 10 -14.55 17.77 -30.86
CA GLN A 10 -13.65 18.69 -30.17
C GLN A 10 -12.84 17.87 -29.19
N ILE A 11 -11.77 17.27 -29.69
CA ILE A 11 -10.95 16.34 -28.96
C ILE A 11 -10.43 16.97 -27.67
N ARG A 12 -10.78 16.34 -26.55
CA ARG A 12 -10.24 16.67 -25.22
C ARG A 12 -9.47 15.46 -24.67
N PRO A 13 -8.19 15.30 -25.06
CA PRO A 13 -7.38 14.16 -24.63
C PRO A 13 -7.35 14.00 -23.10
N TRP A 14 -7.29 15.13 -22.38
CA TRP A 14 -7.26 15.16 -20.92
C TRP A 14 -8.50 14.53 -20.27
N VAL A 15 -9.66 14.55 -20.92
CA VAL A 15 -10.89 13.94 -20.39
C VAL A 15 -10.70 12.45 -20.14
N ARG A 16 -9.98 11.76 -21.03
CA ARG A 16 -9.67 10.33 -20.86
C ARG A 16 -8.71 10.10 -19.69
N TYR A 17 -7.69 10.95 -19.55
CA TYR A 17 -6.74 10.86 -18.46
C TYR A 17 -7.46 10.95 -17.11
N TRP A 18 -8.35 11.93 -16.96
CA TRP A 18 -9.12 12.11 -15.73
C TRP A 18 -10.17 11.03 -15.52
N ALA A 19 -10.86 10.57 -16.57
CA ALA A 19 -11.78 9.43 -16.48
C ALA A 19 -11.08 8.16 -15.99
N ARG A 20 -9.89 7.87 -16.54
CA ARG A 20 -9.09 6.70 -16.15
C ARG A 20 -8.55 6.84 -14.73
N THR A 21 -8.06 8.02 -14.38
CA THR A 21 -7.58 8.32 -13.02
C THR A 21 -8.70 8.11 -12.02
N PHE A 22 -9.91 8.60 -12.33
CA PHE A 22 -11.09 8.37 -11.51
C PHE A 22 -11.42 6.88 -11.35
N ASP A 23 -11.43 6.10 -12.45
CA ASP A 23 -11.65 4.65 -12.40
C ASP A 23 -10.63 3.94 -11.49
N ILE A 24 -9.37 4.36 -11.50
CA ILE A 24 -8.31 3.83 -10.61
C ILE A 24 -8.57 4.19 -9.15
N TYR A 25 -8.94 5.45 -8.88
CA TYR A 25 -9.29 5.87 -7.52
C TYR A 25 -10.49 5.08 -7.00
N LEU A 26 -11.49 4.80 -7.85
CA LEU A 26 -12.64 4.01 -7.48
C LEU A 26 -12.24 2.56 -7.18
N LEU A 27 -11.40 1.94 -8.01
CA LEU A 27 -10.84 0.61 -7.74
C LEU A 27 -10.16 0.56 -6.37
N ILE A 28 -9.24 1.49 -6.11
CA ILE A 28 -8.46 1.50 -4.85
C ILE A 28 -9.37 1.75 -3.65
N THR A 29 -10.29 2.70 -3.74
CA THR A 29 -11.08 3.14 -2.58
C THR A 29 -12.26 2.22 -2.26
N ILE A 30 -12.99 1.77 -3.28
CA ILE A 30 -14.23 0.98 -3.10
C ILE A 30 -13.94 -0.51 -3.02
N ILE A 31 -12.92 -1.00 -3.72
CA ILE A 31 -12.57 -2.43 -3.74
C ILE A 31 -11.30 -2.66 -2.94
N GLY A 32 -10.23 -1.92 -3.23
CA GLY A 32 -8.92 -2.12 -2.64
C GLY A 32 -8.90 -2.01 -1.12
N TYR A 33 -9.34 -0.88 -0.55
CA TYR A 33 -9.32 -0.69 0.90
C TYR A 33 -10.23 -1.66 1.68
N PRO A 34 -11.52 -1.86 1.32
CA PRO A 34 -12.37 -2.79 2.06
C PRO A 34 -11.90 -4.24 1.95
N PHE A 35 -11.47 -4.66 0.76
CA PHE A 35 -10.97 -6.01 0.54
C PHE A 35 -9.64 -6.24 1.27
N GLY A 36 -8.73 -5.25 1.22
CA GLY A 36 -7.47 -5.30 1.95
C GLY A 36 -7.67 -5.35 3.47
N TYR A 37 -8.62 -4.57 4.00
CA TYR A 37 -9.00 -4.61 5.41
C TYR A 37 -9.58 -5.99 5.80
N LEU A 38 -10.49 -6.52 4.98
CA LEU A 38 -11.09 -7.84 5.22
C LEU A 38 -10.04 -8.95 5.25
N ILE A 39 -9.15 -8.98 4.25
CA ILE A 39 -8.07 -9.98 4.17
C ILE A 39 -7.08 -9.80 5.32
N GLY A 40 -6.67 -8.57 5.64
CA GLY A 40 -5.76 -8.31 6.76
C GLY A 40 -6.34 -8.69 8.12
N SER A 41 -7.65 -8.53 8.31
CA SER A 41 -8.33 -8.96 9.54
C SER A 41 -8.53 -10.47 9.64
N THR A 42 -8.69 -11.17 8.50
CA THR A 42 -8.99 -12.60 8.45
C THR A 42 -7.73 -13.46 8.35
N PHE A 43 -6.72 -12.99 7.64
CA PHE A 43 -5.47 -13.71 7.35
C PHE A 43 -4.23 -12.81 7.59
N PRO A 44 -3.90 -12.49 8.86
CA PRO A 44 -2.81 -11.57 9.18
C PRO A 44 -1.43 -12.04 8.69
N SER A 45 -1.21 -13.35 8.60
CA SER A 45 0.03 -13.94 8.09
C SER A 45 0.21 -13.73 6.59
N PHE A 46 -0.87 -13.60 5.83
CA PHE A 46 -0.83 -13.37 4.39
C PHE A 46 -0.32 -11.96 4.06
N VAL A 47 -0.69 -10.94 4.85
CA VAL A 47 -0.37 -9.54 4.52
C VAL A 47 1.10 -9.16 4.81
N ASN A 48 1.85 -9.98 5.54
CA ASN A 48 3.25 -9.70 5.87
C ASN A 48 4.27 -10.26 4.85
N ASP A 49 3.80 -10.98 3.83
CA ASP A 49 4.64 -11.50 2.75
C ASP A 49 4.63 -10.51 1.57
N VAL A 50 5.81 -10.07 1.14
CA VAL A 50 5.98 -9.20 -0.04
C VAL A 50 5.32 -9.83 -1.27
N LEU A 51 5.41 -11.16 -1.43
CA LEU A 51 4.78 -11.86 -2.55
C LEU A 51 3.25 -11.76 -2.50
N ALA A 52 2.66 -11.76 -1.29
CA ALA A 52 1.23 -11.65 -1.12
C ALA A 52 0.69 -10.26 -1.47
N GLU A 53 1.45 -9.18 -1.26
CA GLU A 53 1.08 -7.84 -1.73
C GLU A 53 0.94 -7.78 -3.26
N PHE A 54 1.90 -8.39 -3.98
CA PHE A 54 1.84 -8.47 -5.45
C PHE A 54 0.66 -9.32 -5.93
N VAL A 55 0.44 -10.48 -5.32
CA VAL A 55 -0.70 -11.36 -5.65
C VAL A 55 -2.02 -10.64 -5.38
N PHE A 56 -2.13 -9.92 -4.27
CA PHE A 56 -3.31 -9.14 -3.93
C PHE A 56 -3.59 -8.04 -4.96
N ALA A 57 -2.56 -7.29 -5.37
CA ALA A 57 -2.70 -6.27 -6.41
C ALA A 57 -3.16 -6.89 -7.75
N LEU A 58 -2.64 -8.06 -8.13
CA LEU A 58 -3.07 -8.77 -9.33
C LEU A 58 -4.54 -9.22 -9.25
N ILE A 59 -4.97 -9.75 -8.11
CA ILE A 59 -6.37 -10.16 -7.88
C ILE A 59 -7.30 -8.96 -8.02
N LEU A 60 -6.99 -7.83 -7.40
CA LEU A 60 -7.80 -6.62 -7.50
C LEU A 60 -7.94 -6.12 -8.94
N VAL A 61 -6.84 -6.14 -9.69
CA VAL A 61 -6.87 -5.75 -11.11
C VAL A 61 -7.71 -6.71 -11.92
N PHE A 62 -7.62 -8.02 -11.68
CA PHE A 62 -8.46 -9.01 -12.35
C PHE A 62 -9.95 -8.80 -12.04
N ILE A 63 -10.31 -8.61 -10.77
CA ILE A 63 -11.69 -8.29 -10.35
C ILE A 63 -12.18 -7.05 -11.10
N TRP A 64 -11.36 -5.99 -11.16
CA TRP A 64 -11.72 -4.79 -11.89
C TRP A 64 -11.88 -5.01 -13.39
N VAL A 65 -11.04 -5.83 -14.03
CA VAL A 65 -11.17 -6.15 -15.46
C VAL A 65 -12.54 -6.77 -15.75
N PHE A 66 -13.03 -7.67 -14.90
CA PHE A 66 -14.37 -8.24 -15.05
C PHE A 66 -15.48 -7.19 -14.86
N ILE A 67 -15.34 -6.32 -13.85
CA ILE A 67 -16.29 -5.22 -13.61
C ILE A 67 -16.31 -4.24 -14.80
N GLU A 68 -15.15 -3.76 -15.26
CA GLU A 68 -15.06 -2.86 -16.43
C GLU A 68 -15.67 -3.51 -17.67
N SER A 69 -15.42 -4.81 -17.88
CA SER A 69 -16.00 -5.53 -19.02
C SER A 69 -17.53 -5.58 -18.94
N PHE A 70 -18.09 -5.88 -17.77
CA PHE A 70 -19.53 -5.87 -17.55
C PHE A 70 -20.16 -4.49 -17.79
N LEU A 71 -19.53 -3.43 -17.30
CA LEU A 71 -19.99 -2.04 -17.49
C LEU A 71 -19.92 -1.61 -18.97
N LEU A 72 -18.90 -2.06 -19.69
CA LEU A 72 -18.77 -1.79 -21.13
C LEU A 72 -19.83 -2.51 -21.97
N ILE A 73 -20.21 -3.73 -21.59
CA ILE A 73 -21.27 -4.48 -22.29
C ILE A 73 -22.63 -3.85 -22.02
N THR A 74 -22.91 -3.48 -20.76
CA THR A 74 -24.23 -2.99 -20.33
C THR A 74 -24.48 -1.53 -20.70
N TRP A 75 -23.47 -0.67 -20.55
CA TRP A 75 -23.63 0.79 -20.69
C TRP A 75 -22.67 1.41 -21.70
N GLY A 76 -21.76 0.65 -22.32
CA GLY A 76 -20.78 1.18 -23.27
C GLY A 76 -19.76 2.12 -22.63
N THR A 77 -19.63 2.13 -21.30
CA THR A 77 -18.77 3.08 -20.58
C THR A 77 -18.38 2.56 -19.19
N THR A 78 -17.39 3.20 -18.56
CA THR A 78 -16.97 2.97 -17.17
C THR A 78 -17.37 4.13 -16.28
N PRO A 79 -17.36 4.04 -14.94
CA PRO A 79 -17.91 5.08 -14.07
C PRO A 79 -17.28 6.47 -14.31
N GLY A 80 -15.96 6.55 -14.43
CA GLY A 80 -15.25 7.80 -14.74
C GLY A 80 -15.51 8.30 -16.15
N LYS A 81 -15.63 7.39 -17.13
CA LYS A 81 -15.97 7.74 -18.51
C LYS A 81 -17.42 8.22 -18.64
N TRP A 82 -18.36 7.58 -17.97
CA TRP A 82 -19.77 7.96 -17.91
C TRP A 82 -19.94 9.37 -17.35
N LEU A 83 -19.25 9.64 -16.24
CA LEU A 83 -19.30 10.94 -15.56
C LEU A 83 -18.80 12.07 -16.47
N LEU A 84 -17.77 11.79 -17.27
CA LEU A 84 -17.22 12.72 -18.25
C LEU A 84 -17.81 12.58 -19.66
N ASN A 85 -18.98 11.92 -19.79
CA ASN A 85 -19.75 11.84 -21.03
C ASN A 85 -18.99 11.17 -22.20
N VAL A 86 -18.14 10.20 -21.88
CA VAL A 86 -17.35 9.39 -22.80
C VAL A 86 -18.03 8.05 -23.02
N THR A 87 -18.18 7.67 -24.28
CA THR A 87 -18.76 6.40 -24.73
C THR A 87 -17.78 5.65 -25.62
N ILE A 88 -17.79 4.33 -25.53
CA ILE A 88 -16.95 3.44 -26.33
C ILE A 88 -17.88 2.53 -27.11
N THR A 89 -17.70 2.51 -28.43
CA THR A 89 -18.46 1.67 -29.34
C THR A 89 -17.54 0.88 -30.25
N SER A 90 -18.06 -0.22 -30.80
CA SER A 90 -17.46 -0.91 -31.94
C SER A 90 -17.33 0.05 -33.15
N PRO A 91 -16.44 -0.22 -34.12
CA PRO A 91 -16.38 0.52 -35.40
C PRO A 91 -17.70 0.47 -36.17
N THR A 92 -18.52 -0.55 -35.92
CA THR A 92 -19.88 -0.71 -36.48
C THR A 92 -20.95 0.10 -35.74
N GLY A 93 -20.60 0.75 -34.62
CA GLY A 93 -21.53 1.54 -33.79
C GLY A 93 -22.31 0.73 -32.75
N GLU A 94 -22.13 -0.59 -32.71
CA GLU A 94 -22.82 -1.49 -31.79
C GLU A 94 -22.16 -1.57 -30.40
N THR A 95 -22.92 -2.10 -29.43
CA THR A 95 -22.43 -2.45 -28.09
C THR A 95 -21.38 -3.56 -28.17
N LEU A 96 -20.44 -3.56 -27.23
CA LEU A 96 -19.31 -4.48 -27.21
C LEU A 96 -19.77 -5.91 -26.87
N PHE A 97 -19.29 -6.91 -27.63
CA PHE A 97 -19.41 -8.32 -27.26
C PHE A 97 -18.54 -8.63 -26.03
N PHE A 98 -18.92 -9.68 -25.28
CA PHE A 98 -18.27 -10.03 -24.00
C PHE A 98 -16.75 -10.23 -24.12
N PHE A 99 -16.29 -11.04 -25.07
CA PHE A 99 -14.86 -11.29 -25.28
C PHE A 99 -14.10 -10.03 -25.72
N GLU A 100 -14.74 -9.18 -26.52
CA GLU A 100 -14.16 -7.92 -26.98
C GLU A 100 -13.98 -6.93 -25.81
N ALA A 101 -14.99 -6.84 -24.95
CA ALA A 101 -14.93 -6.03 -23.74
C ALA A 101 -13.85 -6.54 -22.76
N ILE A 102 -13.73 -7.85 -22.58
CA ILE A 102 -12.68 -8.46 -21.73
C ILE A 102 -11.30 -8.24 -22.30
N TYR A 103 -11.08 -8.57 -23.57
CA TYR A 103 -9.78 -8.43 -24.21
C TYR A 103 -9.28 -6.98 -24.11
N ARG A 104 -10.17 -6.03 -24.41
CA ARG A 104 -9.88 -4.61 -24.30
C ARG A 104 -9.56 -4.21 -22.86
N SER A 105 -10.38 -4.60 -21.89
CA SER A 105 -10.17 -4.26 -20.48
C SER A 105 -8.85 -4.83 -19.98
N PHE A 106 -8.60 -6.11 -20.24
CA PHE A 106 -7.36 -6.80 -19.89
C PHE A 106 -6.13 -6.11 -20.50
N SER A 107 -6.13 -5.88 -21.82
CA SER A 107 -5.04 -5.23 -22.54
C SER A 107 -4.69 -3.86 -21.95
N VAL A 108 -5.70 -3.04 -21.62
CA VAL A 108 -5.48 -1.71 -21.05
C VAL A 108 -4.90 -1.79 -19.64
N TRP A 109 -5.43 -2.67 -18.78
CA TRP A 109 -4.97 -2.80 -17.40
C TRP A 109 -3.60 -3.47 -17.28
N TRP A 110 -3.31 -4.46 -18.13
CA TRP A 110 -2.01 -5.12 -18.19
C TRP A 110 -0.88 -4.14 -18.56
N ARG A 111 -1.12 -3.28 -19.56
CA ARG A 111 -0.16 -2.22 -19.93
C ARG A 111 0.07 -1.25 -18.76
N GLY A 112 -1.00 -0.90 -18.04
CA GLY A 112 -0.94 -0.02 -16.87
C GLY A 112 -0.12 -0.59 -15.72
N LEU A 113 -0.16 -1.90 -15.49
CA LEU A 113 0.68 -2.58 -14.49
C LEU A 113 2.16 -2.60 -14.88
N ALA A 114 2.48 -2.78 -16.16
CA ALA A 114 3.87 -2.90 -16.61
C ALA A 114 4.66 -1.58 -16.54
N ILE A 115 4.04 -0.45 -16.91
CA ILE A 115 4.72 0.84 -17.08
C ILE A 115 4.19 1.90 -16.10
N GLY A 116 3.08 1.63 -15.42
CA GLY A 116 2.39 2.58 -14.55
C GLY A 116 1.25 3.29 -15.29
N PHE A 117 0.06 3.28 -14.68
CA PHE A 117 -1.15 3.85 -15.26
C PHE A 117 -1.05 5.33 -15.67
N PRO A 118 -0.43 6.23 -14.89
CA PRO A 118 -0.27 7.62 -15.29
C PRO A 118 0.60 7.77 -16.54
N ILE A 119 1.67 6.98 -16.64
CA ILE A 119 2.62 7.02 -17.76
C ILE A 119 1.97 6.49 -19.04
N VAL A 120 1.27 5.35 -18.95
CA VAL A 120 0.50 4.81 -20.09
C VAL A 120 -0.55 5.81 -20.55
N SER A 121 -1.29 6.41 -19.61
CA SER A 121 -2.31 7.40 -19.96
C SER A 121 -1.71 8.61 -20.70
N LEU A 122 -0.57 9.13 -20.23
CA LEU A 122 0.16 10.21 -20.90
C LEU A 122 0.65 9.80 -22.30
N PHE A 123 1.19 8.60 -22.46
CA PHE A 123 1.64 8.12 -23.78
C PHE A 123 0.46 7.99 -24.77
N THR A 124 -0.69 7.47 -24.32
CA THR A 124 -1.90 7.41 -25.15
C THR A 124 -2.44 8.79 -25.53
N LEU A 125 -2.27 9.79 -24.65
CA LEU A 125 -2.63 11.18 -24.89
C LEU A 125 -1.81 11.78 -26.03
N ILE A 126 -0.48 11.61 -25.96
CA ILE A 126 0.46 12.09 -26.97
C ILE A 126 0.19 11.42 -28.32
N ASN A 127 0.03 10.10 -28.34
CA ASN A 127 -0.21 9.35 -29.58
C ASN A 127 -1.53 9.76 -30.26
N ALA A 128 -2.60 9.93 -29.49
CA ALA A 128 -3.89 10.33 -30.04
C ALA A 128 -3.91 11.78 -30.53
N HIS A 129 -3.19 12.69 -29.85
CA HIS A 129 -2.97 14.03 -30.39
C HIS A 129 -2.22 13.99 -31.73
N GLY A 130 -1.21 13.11 -31.85
CA GLY A 130 -0.50 12.87 -33.10
C GLY A 130 -1.37 12.28 -34.22
N LYS A 131 -2.26 11.33 -33.93
CA LYS A 131 -3.23 10.78 -34.89
C LYS A 131 -4.22 11.82 -35.36
N LEU A 132 -4.75 12.63 -34.45
CA LEU A 132 -5.64 13.74 -34.80
C LEU A 132 -4.99 14.69 -35.81
N LYS A 133 -3.75 15.10 -35.54
CA LYS A 133 -3.04 16.06 -36.37
C LYS A 133 -2.72 15.51 -37.78
N ARG A 134 -2.49 14.21 -37.91
CA ARG A 134 -2.09 13.55 -39.17
C ARG A 134 -3.26 13.04 -40.00
N GLU A 135 -4.23 12.38 -39.37
CA GLU A 135 -5.24 11.58 -40.06
C GLU A 135 -6.66 12.15 -39.92
N GLY A 136 -6.85 13.19 -39.08
CA GLY A 136 -8.18 13.71 -38.74
C GLY A 136 -9.04 12.69 -37.96
N LEU A 137 -8.48 11.52 -37.64
CA LEU A 137 -9.15 10.45 -36.91
C LEU A 137 -9.11 10.73 -35.42
N THR A 138 -10.26 10.49 -34.78
CA THR A 138 -10.47 10.72 -33.35
C THR A 138 -10.45 9.42 -32.55
N SER A 139 -9.84 8.36 -33.09
CA SER A 139 -9.73 7.08 -32.39
C SER A 139 -8.53 7.09 -31.45
N TRP A 140 -8.84 6.82 -30.18
CA TRP A 140 -7.90 6.86 -29.07
C TRP A 140 -7.25 5.51 -28.81
N ASP A 141 -7.72 4.49 -29.53
CA ASP A 141 -7.20 3.15 -29.42
C ASP A 141 -5.98 2.98 -30.32
N ARG A 142 -4.97 2.34 -29.78
CA ARG A 142 -3.72 2.10 -30.53
C ARG A 142 -4.00 1.14 -31.68
N ASP A 143 -4.87 0.17 -31.42
CA ASP A 143 -5.12 -1.00 -32.26
C ASP A 143 -6.30 -0.78 -33.25
N GLY A 144 -6.90 0.42 -33.27
CA GLY A 144 -7.91 0.81 -34.27
C GLY A 144 -9.29 0.16 -34.11
N GLY A 145 -9.45 -0.80 -33.19
CA GLY A 145 -10.66 -1.60 -33.03
C GLY A 145 -11.85 -0.91 -32.35
N PHE A 146 -11.72 0.33 -31.84
CA PHE A 146 -12.80 1.00 -31.11
C PHE A 146 -12.93 2.49 -31.40
N VAL A 147 -14.17 2.96 -31.39
CA VAL A 147 -14.50 4.39 -31.49
C VAL A 147 -14.81 4.90 -30.09
N VAL A 148 -14.03 5.89 -29.65
CA VAL A 148 -14.30 6.59 -28.39
C VAL A 148 -14.79 7.98 -28.74
N SER A 149 -16.03 8.26 -28.37
CA SER A 149 -16.69 9.56 -28.57
C SER A 149 -16.92 10.22 -27.21
N HIS A 150 -16.93 11.55 -27.19
CA HIS A 150 -17.35 12.29 -26.01
C HIS A 150 -18.32 13.39 -26.44
N LYS A 151 -19.37 13.59 -25.65
CA LYS A 151 -20.31 14.70 -25.85
C LYS A 151 -19.83 15.94 -25.10
N LYS A 152 -20.52 17.08 -25.29
CA LYS A 152 -20.29 18.28 -24.47
C LYS A 152 -20.50 17.94 -23.00
N ILE A 153 -19.51 18.27 -22.16
CA ILE A 153 -19.58 18.06 -20.72
C ILE A 153 -20.26 19.29 -20.11
N GLY A 154 -21.41 19.10 -19.48
CA GLY A 154 -22.12 20.16 -18.78
C GLY A 154 -21.41 20.54 -17.48
N VAL A 155 -21.53 21.81 -17.07
CA VAL A 155 -20.90 22.34 -15.83
C VAL A 155 -21.30 21.52 -14.61
N ALA A 156 -22.58 21.11 -14.51
CA ALA A 156 -23.06 20.26 -13.42
C ALA A 156 -22.27 18.94 -13.27
N ARG A 157 -21.93 18.28 -14.39
CA ARG A 157 -21.14 17.03 -14.35
C ARG A 157 -19.71 17.27 -13.90
N VAL A 158 -19.12 18.41 -14.25
CA VAL A 158 -17.79 18.80 -13.77
C VAL A 158 -17.82 19.03 -12.26
N ILE A 159 -18.84 19.73 -11.75
CA ILE A 159 -19.01 19.94 -10.31
C ILE A 159 -19.16 18.60 -9.58
N VAL A 160 -20.03 17.71 -10.07
CA VAL A 160 -20.21 16.37 -9.47
C VAL A 160 -18.91 15.56 -9.51
N PHE A 161 -18.17 15.61 -10.63
CA PHE A 161 -16.86 14.97 -10.74
C PHE A 161 -15.89 15.46 -9.67
N LEU A 162 -15.77 16.78 -9.49
CA LEU A 162 -14.88 17.36 -8.49
C LEU A 162 -15.31 17.02 -7.07
N LEU A 163 -16.62 17.07 -6.77
CA LEU A 163 -17.14 16.71 -5.45
C LEU A 163 -16.85 15.25 -5.11
N ILE A 164 -17.11 14.31 -6.02
CA ILE A 164 -16.82 12.89 -5.77
C ILE A 164 -15.31 12.68 -5.61
N PHE A 165 -14.49 13.34 -6.43
CA PHE A 165 -13.03 13.23 -6.32
C PHE A 165 -12.53 13.74 -4.96
N ILE A 166 -13.09 14.84 -4.46
CA ILE A 166 -12.80 15.37 -3.11
C ILE A 166 -13.23 14.38 -2.03
N ILE A 167 -14.45 13.83 -2.11
CA ILE A 167 -14.98 12.85 -1.16
C ILE A 167 -14.09 11.60 -1.12
N LEU A 168 -13.71 11.06 -2.28
CA LEU A 168 -12.81 9.92 -2.37
C LEU A 168 -11.43 10.24 -1.77
N GLY A 169 -10.94 11.47 -1.96
CA GLY A 169 -9.71 11.95 -1.33
C GLY A 169 -9.80 12.00 0.20
N PHE A 170 -10.90 12.53 0.75
CA PHE A 170 -11.16 12.52 2.19
C PHE A 170 -11.30 11.10 2.73
N PHE A 171 -12.00 10.21 2.01
CA PHE A 171 -12.13 8.81 2.38
C PHE A 171 -10.78 8.09 2.39
N ALA A 172 -9.95 8.28 1.36
CA ALA A 172 -8.61 7.70 1.30
C ALA A 172 -7.73 8.22 2.45
N LYS A 173 -7.80 9.52 2.77
CA LYS A 173 -7.11 10.09 3.92
C LYS A 173 -7.61 9.49 5.24
N PHE A 174 -8.93 9.36 5.42
CA PHE A 174 -9.53 8.72 6.58
C PHE A 174 -9.08 7.27 6.73
N MET A 175 -9.12 6.47 5.66
CA MET A 175 -8.66 5.08 5.67
C MET A 175 -7.15 4.98 5.96
N SER A 176 -6.34 5.91 5.42
CA SER A 176 -4.92 6.00 5.76
C SER A 176 -4.71 6.36 7.24
N GLU A 177 -5.53 7.25 7.80
CA GLU A 177 -5.50 7.59 9.22
C GLU A 177 -5.92 6.41 10.11
N GLN A 178 -6.90 5.59 9.68
CA GLN A 178 -7.22 4.32 10.34
C GLN A 178 -6.04 3.34 10.32
N HIS A 179 -5.27 3.28 9.24
CA HIS A 179 -4.05 2.46 9.22
C HIS A 179 -2.91 3.06 10.08
N LYS A 180 -2.84 4.39 10.19
CA LYS A 180 -1.97 5.11 11.14
C LYS A 180 -2.49 5.03 12.57
N ILE A 181 -3.64 4.40 12.83
CA ILE A 181 -3.92 3.82 14.14
C ILE A 181 -2.94 2.66 14.31
N ASN A 182 -1.75 3.10 14.70
CA ASN A 182 -0.67 2.39 15.31
C ASN A 182 -1.19 1.16 16.08
N PRO A 183 -0.57 -0.02 15.95
CA PRO A 183 -0.79 -1.09 16.93
C PRO A 183 -0.46 -0.65 18.37
N ASN A 184 0.12 0.54 18.57
CA ASN A 184 0.28 1.21 19.85
C ASN A 184 -0.80 2.24 20.20
N LYS A 185 -1.99 2.25 19.57
CA LYS A 185 -3.15 2.96 20.13
C LYS A 185 -3.91 2.00 21.06
N PRO A 186 -4.09 2.38 22.34
CA PRO A 186 -4.34 1.42 23.40
C PRO A 186 -5.74 0.83 23.25
N TYR A 187 -5.85 -0.48 23.49
CA TYR A 187 -7.06 -1.03 24.06
C TYR A 187 -7.43 -0.14 25.26
N MET A 188 -8.62 0.45 25.25
CA MET A 188 -9.10 1.22 26.38
C MET A 188 -9.07 0.33 27.63
N GLU A 189 -8.16 0.65 28.55
CA GLU A 189 -8.04 0.08 29.88
C GLU A 189 -9.32 0.43 30.65
N SER A 190 -10.14 -0.58 30.95
CA SER A 190 -10.99 -0.55 32.14
C SER A 190 -10.16 -1.06 33.32
N GLU A 191 -9.17 -0.29 33.78
CA GLU A 191 -8.50 -0.59 35.06
C GLU A 191 -7.82 0.65 35.67
N ASP A 192 -8.40 1.07 36.80
CA ASP A 192 -7.96 2.01 37.84
C ASP A 192 -7.54 3.44 37.43
N SER A 193 -8.53 4.33 37.30
CA SER A 193 -8.38 5.75 36.94
C SER A 193 -7.75 6.66 38.01
N SER A 194 -7.09 6.14 39.05
CA SER A 194 -6.63 6.95 40.18
C SER A 194 -5.11 7.14 40.29
N ARG A 195 -4.29 6.31 39.62
CA ARG A 195 -2.83 6.36 39.76
C ARG A 195 -2.12 6.50 38.40
N SER A 196 -1.41 7.61 38.22
CA SER A 196 -0.47 7.77 37.11
C SER A 196 0.78 6.93 37.38
N PHE A 197 1.08 5.99 36.49
CA PHE A 197 2.29 5.16 36.57
C PHE A 197 3.47 5.89 35.92
N SER A 198 4.62 5.82 36.58
CA SER A 198 5.92 6.26 36.07
C SER A 198 6.44 5.36 34.93
N ALA A 199 7.47 5.82 34.20
CA ALA A 199 8.09 5.03 33.14
C ALA A 199 8.70 3.73 33.69
N GLU A 200 9.30 3.81 34.88
CA GLU A 200 9.89 2.71 35.61
C GLU A 200 8.84 1.67 36.05
N GLU A 201 7.69 2.12 36.59
CA GLU A 201 6.60 1.19 36.95
C GLU A 201 6.02 0.45 35.74
N TRP A 202 5.89 1.13 34.59
CA TRP A 202 5.49 0.45 33.34
C TRP A 202 6.53 -0.56 32.88
N PHE A 203 7.82 -0.23 33.02
CA PHE A 203 8.90 -1.16 32.70
C PHE A 203 8.89 -2.39 33.63
N ASP A 204 8.65 -2.20 34.93
CA ASP A 204 8.55 -3.29 35.90
C ASP A 204 7.37 -4.21 35.61
N LYS A 205 6.21 -3.64 35.21
CA LYS A 205 5.06 -4.43 34.76
C LYS A 205 5.39 -5.29 33.53
N ALA A 206 6.17 -4.78 32.58
CA ALA A 206 6.64 -5.57 31.44
C ALA A 206 7.59 -6.67 31.89
N LYS A 207 8.55 -6.34 32.75
CA LYS A 207 9.53 -7.29 33.29
C LYS A 207 8.88 -8.43 34.08
N ALA A 208 7.77 -8.17 34.77
CA ALA A 208 6.99 -9.20 35.46
C ALA A 208 6.45 -10.30 34.54
N LEU A 209 6.31 -10.01 33.23
CA LEU A 209 5.91 -10.98 32.21
C LEU A 209 7.09 -11.82 31.70
N TRP A 210 8.33 -11.49 32.07
CA TRP A 210 9.53 -12.21 31.63
C TRP A 210 9.77 -13.48 32.45
N GLN A 211 9.69 -14.65 31.82
CA GLN A 211 9.93 -15.95 32.44
C GLN A 211 10.69 -16.87 31.46
N ASN A 212 11.68 -17.61 31.96
CA ASN A 212 12.46 -18.56 31.14
C ASN A 212 13.00 -17.96 29.83
N TRP A 213 13.54 -16.74 29.90
CA TRP A 213 14.11 -16.01 28.76
C TRP A 213 13.10 -15.64 27.66
N GLN A 214 11.81 -15.62 27.98
CA GLN A 214 10.72 -15.27 27.08
C GLN A 214 9.64 -14.46 27.82
N TYR A 215 8.83 -13.70 27.10
CA TYR A 215 7.63 -13.08 27.66
C TYR A 215 6.46 -14.05 27.65
N THR A 216 5.75 -14.19 28.77
CA THR A 216 4.51 -14.98 28.84
C THR A 216 3.41 -14.39 27.97
N ASP A 217 3.31 -13.06 27.95
CA ASP A 217 2.47 -12.30 27.02
C ASP A 217 3.31 -11.18 26.35
N PRO A 218 3.93 -11.46 25.18
CA PRO A 218 4.77 -10.49 24.49
C PRO A 218 3.98 -9.26 24.00
N LYS A 219 2.68 -9.40 23.68
CA LYS A 219 1.85 -8.27 23.24
C LYS A 219 1.63 -7.29 24.39
N LYS A 220 1.30 -7.81 25.58
CA LYS A 220 1.12 -7.00 26.79
C LYS A 220 2.44 -6.37 27.25
N ALA A 221 3.55 -7.08 27.13
CA ALA A 221 4.88 -6.53 27.39
C ALA A 221 5.18 -5.32 26.47
N ILE A 222 4.91 -5.44 25.16
CA ILE A 222 5.08 -4.33 24.19
C ILE A 222 4.23 -3.12 24.58
N GLU A 223 2.99 -3.33 25.03
CA GLU A 223 2.10 -2.25 25.45
C GLU A 223 2.69 -1.48 26.64
N TYR A 224 3.08 -2.20 27.70
CA TYR A 224 3.69 -1.61 28.90
C TYR A 224 4.99 -0.89 28.57
N LEU A 225 5.88 -1.50 27.79
CA LEU A 225 7.14 -0.87 27.37
C LEU A 225 6.89 0.38 26.53
N SER A 226 5.86 0.37 25.67
CA SER A 226 5.48 1.54 24.88
C SER A 226 4.90 2.67 25.74
N LYS A 227 4.14 2.35 26.79
CA LYS A 227 3.70 3.33 27.79
C LYS A 227 4.91 3.95 28.50
N GLY A 228 5.87 3.13 28.93
CA GLY A 228 7.11 3.60 29.55
C GLY A 228 7.96 4.50 28.65
N ILE A 229 8.19 4.09 27.40
CA ILE A 229 8.95 4.86 26.40
C ILE A 229 8.31 6.22 26.10
N ARG A 230 6.98 6.31 26.08
CA ARG A 230 6.30 7.61 25.88
C ARG A 230 6.59 8.60 27.01
N LEU A 231 6.72 8.11 28.23
CA LEU A 231 7.03 8.93 29.40
C LEU A 231 8.54 9.24 29.48
N LYS A 232 9.38 8.32 29.02
CA LYS A 232 10.84 8.43 29.03
C LYS A 232 11.44 7.98 27.68
N PRO A 233 11.53 8.88 26.68
CA PRO A 233 11.97 8.54 25.34
C PRO A 233 13.44 8.13 25.21
N ASP A 234 14.26 8.38 26.22
CA ASP A 234 15.67 8.00 26.31
C ASP A 234 15.88 6.68 27.09
N TYR A 235 14.80 5.93 27.37
CA TYR A 235 14.87 4.69 28.15
C TYR A 235 15.37 3.50 27.31
N ALA A 236 16.69 3.44 27.09
CA ALA A 236 17.33 2.40 26.25
C ALA A 236 16.94 0.96 26.65
N SER A 237 16.85 0.65 27.94
CA SER A 237 16.43 -0.67 28.41
C SER A 237 14.99 -1.03 28.01
N ALA A 238 14.09 -0.05 27.93
CA ALA A 238 12.71 -0.29 27.49
C ALA A 238 12.66 -0.60 25.98
N TYR A 239 13.48 0.08 25.17
CA TYR A 239 13.64 -0.25 23.75
C TYR A 239 14.19 -1.67 23.55
N TRP A 240 15.24 -2.04 24.27
CA TRP A 240 15.83 -3.38 24.18
C TRP A 240 14.81 -4.48 24.53
N ASN A 241 14.09 -4.32 25.65
CA ASN A 241 13.07 -5.27 26.07
C ASN A 241 11.90 -5.37 25.08
N ARG A 242 11.55 -4.25 24.43
CA ARG A 242 10.45 -4.22 23.45
C ARG A 242 10.88 -4.88 22.15
N ALA A 243 12.15 -4.70 21.76
CA ALA A 243 12.74 -5.41 20.64
C ALA A 243 12.69 -6.92 20.84
N MET A 244 13.05 -7.42 22.01
CA MET A 244 12.95 -8.86 22.32
C MET A 244 11.50 -9.38 22.24
N ALA A 245 10.53 -8.62 22.75
CA ALA A 245 9.13 -8.99 22.65
C ALA A 245 8.64 -9.00 21.18
N TYR A 246 9.15 -8.10 20.34
CA TYR A 246 8.90 -8.14 18.90
C TYR A 246 9.57 -9.35 18.23
N ASP A 247 10.81 -9.69 18.59
CA ASP A 247 11.50 -10.89 18.07
C ASP A 247 10.76 -12.18 18.42
N GLN A 248 10.24 -12.30 19.65
CA GLN A 248 9.42 -13.44 20.06
C GLN A 248 8.14 -13.58 19.21
N LEU A 249 7.63 -12.47 18.68
CA LEU A 249 6.48 -12.44 17.78
C LEU A 249 6.87 -12.56 16.28
N GLY A 250 8.15 -12.74 15.96
CA GLY A 250 8.65 -12.77 14.58
C GLY A 250 8.66 -11.41 13.88
N GLN A 251 8.46 -10.31 14.61
CA GLN A 251 8.40 -8.94 14.06
C GLN A 251 9.80 -8.31 13.98
N HIS A 252 10.72 -8.96 13.27
CA HIS A 252 12.15 -8.61 13.25
C HIS A 252 12.45 -7.18 12.76
N GLN A 253 11.64 -6.63 11.85
CA GLN A 253 11.80 -5.25 11.39
C GLN A 253 11.54 -4.23 12.52
N ARG A 254 10.55 -4.49 13.38
CA ARG A 254 10.27 -3.63 14.54
C ARG A 254 11.32 -3.81 15.64
N ALA A 255 11.76 -5.04 15.85
CA ALA A 255 12.88 -5.32 16.74
C ALA A 255 14.14 -4.57 16.31
N PHE A 256 14.46 -4.59 15.01
CA PHE A 256 15.55 -3.82 14.41
C PHE A 256 15.46 -2.32 14.72
N GLU A 257 14.29 -1.70 14.55
CA GLU A 257 14.10 -0.27 14.83
C GLU A 257 14.40 0.07 16.29
N ASP A 258 13.95 -0.79 17.21
CA ASP A 258 14.17 -0.62 18.65
C ASP A 258 15.63 -0.90 19.05
N TYR A 259 16.29 -1.96 18.54
CA TYR A 259 17.73 -2.16 18.76
C TYR A 259 18.56 -1.01 18.20
N ASN A 260 18.15 -0.43 17.06
CA ASN A 260 18.80 0.75 16.53
C ASN A 260 18.61 1.97 17.43
N GLN A 261 17.48 2.11 18.13
CA GLN A 261 17.34 3.11 19.19
C GLN A 261 18.28 2.83 20.37
N VAL A 262 18.44 1.58 20.80
CA VAL A 262 19.40 1.20 21.85
C VAL A 262 20.80 1.67 21.48
N ILE A 263 21.27 1.38 20.26
CA ILE A 263 22.61 1.78 19.78
C ILE A 263 22.73 3.31 19.68
N ARG A 264 21.68 4.02 19.25
CA ARG A 264 21.71 5.50 19.24
C ARG A 264 21.86 6.09 20.63
N LEU A 265 21.15 5.54 21.61
CA LEU A 265 21.20 6.00 23.01
C LEU A 265 22.49 5.55 23.70
N LYS A 266 23.00 4.37 23.34
CA LYS A 266 24.22 3.76 23.89
C LYS A 266 25.08 3.20 22.75
N PRO A 267 25.96 4.03 22.15
CA PRO A 267 26.77 3.63 20.99
C PRO A 267 27.79 2.51 21.25
N ASN A 268 28.06 2.17 22.51
CA ASN A 268 28.99 1.11 22.91
C ASN A 268 28.26 -0.09 23.56
N ASP A 269 26.97 -0.27 23.26
CA ASP A 269 26.16 -1.35 23.80
C ASP A 269 26.26 -2.61 22.92
N ALA A 270 27.06 -3.58 23.37
CA ALA A 270 27.30 -4.83 22.63
C ALA A 270 26.03 -5.66 22.43
N ASP A 271 25.09 -5.63 23.38
CA ASP A 271 23.81 -6.33 23.27
C ASP A 271 22.90 -5.67 22.24
N GLY A 272 22.93 -4.35 22.14
CA GLY A 272 22.26 -3.58 21.08
C GLY A 272 22.74 -3.99 19.68
N TYR A 273 24.07 -4.09 19.47
CA TYR A 273 24.64 -4.58 18.21
C TYR A 273 24.30 -6.05 17.97
N THR A 274 24.31 -6.89 19.00
CA THR A 274 23.92 -8.30 18.90
C THR A 274 22.48 -8.44 18.46
N GLY A 275 21.55 -7.76 19.12
CA GLY A 275 20.12 -7.79 18.78
C GLY A 275 19.86 -7.27 17.36
N ARG A 276 20.49 -6.15 16.97
CA ARG A 276 20.34 -5.61 15.60
C ARG A 276 20.93 -6.54 14.55
N GLY A 277 22.08 -7.14 14.83
CA GLY A 277 22.73 -8.10 13.95
C GLY A 277 21.89 -9.36 13.75
N VAL A 278 21.34 -9.93 14.82
CA VAL A 278 20.42 -11.09 14.77
C VAL A 278 19.14 -10.73 14.00
N ALA A 279 18.56 -9.56 14.24
CA ALA A 279 17.40 -9.10 13.47
C ALA A 279 17.70 -9.01 11.97
N TYR A 280 18.85 -8.45 11.58
CA TYR A 280 19.29 -8.44 10.18
C TYR A 280 19.44 -9.84 9.58
N LEU A 281 20.05 -10.78 10.32
CA LEU A 281 20.20 -12.17 9.86
C LEU A 281 18.84 -12.85 9.67
N ASN A 282 17.87 -12.62 10.57
CA ASN A 282 16.52 -13.16 10.46
C ASN A 282 15.73 -12.55 9.29
N MET A 283 16.02 -11.30 8.93
CA MET A 283 15.46 -10.62 7.75
C MET A 283 16.20 -10.99 6.44
N GLY A 284 17.23 -11.85 6.49
CA GLY A 284 18.01 -12.28 5.32
C GLY A 284 19.12 -11.31 4.90
N ASN A 285 19.35 -10.22 5.64
CA ASN A 285 20.43 -9.28 5.37
C ASN A 285 21.74 -9.76 6.00
N ILE A 286 22.36 -10.76 5.37
CA ILE A 286 23.55 -11.45 5.89
C ILE A 286 24.73 -10.49 6.09
N THR A 287 25.02 -9.62 5.11
CA THR A 287 26.18 -8.73 5.16
C THR A 287 26.13 -7.77 6.35
N LEU A 288 25.00 -7.08 6.55
CA LEU A 288 24.85 -6.15 7.67
C LEU A 288 24.76 -6.90 9.00
N GLY A 289 24.04 -8.03 9.03
CA GLY A 289 23.93 -8.88 10.21
C GLY A 289 25.29 -9.33 10.73
N CYS A 290 26.14 -9.88 9.84
CA CYS A 290 27.49 -10.31 10.17
C CYS A 290 28.39 -9.16 10.65
N SER A 291 28.28 -7.98 10.03
CA SER A 291 29.02 -6.80 10.47
C SER A 291 28.66 -6.39 11.90
N ASP A 292 27.37 -6.43 12.25
CA ASP A 292 26.90 -6.04 13.59
C ASP A 292 27.27 -7.07 14.65
N VAL A 293 27.10 -8.38 14.39
CA VAL A 293 27.53 -9.41 15.36
C VAL A 293 29.05 -9.48 15.51
N GLN A 294 29.81 -9.18 14.44
CA GLN A 294 31.27 -9.06 14.54
C GLN A 294 31.67 -7.84 15.38
N LYS A 295 30.95 -6.71 15.22
CA LYS A 295 31.14 -5.53 16.04
C LYS A 295 30.86 -5.83 17.51
N ALA A 296 29.77 -6.53 17.83
CA ALA A 296 29.49 -7.01 19.18
C ALA A 296 30.61 -7.93 19.73
N CYS A 297 31.14 -8.83 18.91
CA CYS A 297 32.23 -9.72 19.30
C CYS A 297 33.52 -8.94 19.62
N SER A 298 33.83 -7.89 18.85
CA SER A 298 34.96 -6.99 19.17
C SER A 298 34.80 -6.25 20.51
N MET A 299 33.57 -6.21 21.05
CA MET A 299 33.24 -5.64 22.36
C MET A 299 33.10 -6.69 23.47
N GLY A 300 33.40 -7.97 23.17
CA GLY A 300 33.39 -9.07 24.14
C GLY A 300 32.17 -9.98 24.10
N VAL A 301 31.16 -9.71 23.25
CA VAL A 301 29.95 -10.53 23.10
C VAL A 301 29.98 -11.26 21.77
N CYS A 302 30.53 -12.48 21.75
CA CYS A 302 30.77 -13.24 20.52
C CYS A 302 29.73 -14.34 20.22
N GLU A 303 28.81 -14.62 21.14
CA GLU A 303 27.87 -15.76 21.02
C GLU A 303 27.12 -15.77 19.68
N ALA A 304 26.48 -14.64 19.32
CA ALA A 304 25.74 -14.54 18.06
C ALA A 304 26.64 -14.63 16.81
N TYR A 305 27.90 -14.17 16.88
CA TYR A 305 28.84 -14.29 15.77
C TYR A 305 29.26 -15.74 15.56
N GLU A 306 29.57 -16.47 16.62
CA GLU A 306 29.94 -17.89 16.55
C GLU A 306 28.79 -18.77 16.07
N VAL A 307 27.56 -18.51 16.53
CA VAL A 307 26.35 -19.18 16.02
C VAL A 307 26.19 -18.91 14.53
N ALA A 308 26.29 -17.66 14.09
CA ALA A 308 26.14 -17.30 12.70
C ALA A 308 27.25 -17.89 11.80
N LYS A 309 28.47 -18.09 12.31
CA LYS A 309 29.54 -18.81 11.61
C LYS A 309 29.26 -20.29 11.50
N LYS A 310 28.80 -20.92 12.58
CA LYS A 310 28.44 -22.35 12.58
C LYS A 310 27.31 -22.66 11.60
N GLU A 311 26.38 -21.73 11.45
CA GLU A 311 25.29 -21.80 10.46
C GLU A 311 25.72 -21.46 9.03
N GLY A 312 26.99 -21.09 8.80
CA GLY A 312 27.50 -20.70 7.49
C GLY A 312 26.98 -19.36 6.98
N LYS A 313 26.32 -18.56 7.83
CA LYS A 313 25.82 -17.22 7.49
C LYS A 313 26.96 -16.22 7.48
N CYS A 314 27.82 -16.25 8.49
CA CYS A 314 28.99 -15.38 8.60
C CYS A 314 30.29 -16.14 8.30
N ARG A 315 31.30 -15.42 7.81
CA ARG A 315 32.65 -15.93 7.57
C ARG A 315 33.60 -15.45 8.65
#